data_AF-A0A1C6FYS7-F1
#
_entry.id   AF-A0A1C6FYS7-F1
#
_cell.length_a   1.000
_cell.length_b   1.000
_cell.length_c   1.000
_cell.angle_alpha   90.00
_cell.angle_beta   90.00
_cell.angle_gamma   90.00
#
_symmetry.space_group_name_H-M   'P 1'
#
loop_
_entity.id
_entity.type
_entity.pdbx_description
1 polymer ?
#
loop_
_entity_poly.entity_id
_entity_poly.type
_entity_poly.pdbx_seq_one_letter_code
_entity_poly.pdbx_strand_id
1 'polypeptide(L)'
;MQGALAAPDAQLENALERAMFPDTAYGFVSGGDPASIPALTYEKYKRVYHRHYSADNCCITLYGKMDMAEKWAQILTLALTTAPCSRCWNWCCAVPPRRAPASLLPLCARR
;
A
#
# COMPACT_ATOMS: atom_id res chain seq x y z
N MET A 1 5.27 19.86 7.97
CA MET A 1 4.97 19.44 9.36
C MET A 1 5.14 20.52 10.43
N GLN A 2 5.70 21.70 10.15
CA GLN A 2 5.95 22.74 11.17
C GLN A 2 4.69 23.16 11.97
N GLY A 3 3.52 23.22 11.35
CA GLY A 3 2.27 23.53 12.06
C GLY A 3 1.71 22.36 12.89
N ALA A 4 1.78 21.13 12.37
CA ALA A 4 1.25 19.95 13.07
C ALA A 4 2.09 19.58 14.31
N LEU A 5 3.40 19.83 14.27
CA LEU A 5 4.31 19.60 15.40
C LEU A 5 4.41 20.77 16.37
N ALA A 6 3.69 21.88 16.11
CA ALA A 6 3.64 23.02 17.04
C ALA A 6 2.67 22.76 18.21
N ALA A 7 1.73 21.82 18.06
CA ALA A 7 0.82 21.42 19.12
C ALA A 7 1.57 20.56 20.17
N PRO A 8 1.41 20.85 21.48
CA PRO A 8 2.08 20.08 22.53
C PRO A 8 1.63 18.63 22.59
N ASP A 9 0.36 18.35 22.29
CA ASP A 9 -0.18 16.98 22.25
C ASP A 9 0.53 16.12 21.21
N ALA A 10 0.73 16.67 20.00
CA ALA A 10 1.47 15.98 18.94
C ALA A 10 2.93 15.70 19.34
N GLN A 11 3.56 16.58 20.11
CA GLN A 11 4.93 16.34 20.60
C GLN A 11 4.95 15.23 21.66
N LEU A 12 3.96 15.21 22.55
CA LEU A 12 3.81 14.19 23.58
C LEU A 12 3.56 12.81 22.96
N GLU A 13 2.65 12.70 22.00
CA GLU A 13 2.36 11.46 21.28
C GLU A 13 3.61 10.90 20.59
N ASN A 14 4.35 11.74 19.85
CA ASN A 14 5.59 11.32 19.21
C ASN A 14 6.67 10.87 20.22
N ALA A 15 6.76 11.53 21.38
CA ALA A 15 7.68 11.12 22.44
C ALA A 15 7.28 9.78 23.06
N LEU A 16 5.97 9.56 23.24
CA LEU A 16 5.42 8.31 23.77
C LEU A 16 5.66 7.16 22.79
N GLU A 17 5.38 7.34 21.49
CA GLU A 17 5.60 6.32 20.46
C GLU A 17 7.07 5.91 20.38
N ARG A 18 7.99 6.88 20.48
CA ARG A 18 9.44 6.63 20.54
C ARG A 18 9.86 5.83 21.77
N ALA A 19 9.26 6.12 22.93
CA ALA A 19 9.56 5.41 24.17
C ALA A 19 8.98 3.99 24.18
N MET A 20 7.78 3.81 23.62
CA MET A 20 7.08 2.52 23.61
C MET A 20 7.61 1.57 22.54
N PHE A 21 7.99 2.08 21.36
CA PHE A 21 8.37 1.25 20.22
C PHE A 21 9.72 1.66 19.58
N PRO A 22 10.82 1.66 20.35
CA PRO A 22 12.12 2.17 19.90
C PRO A 22 12.72 1.38 18.72
N ASP A 23 12.46 0.06 18.66
CA ASP A 23 13.04 -0.83 17.64
C ASP A 23 12.20 -0.96 16.37
N THR A 24 11.11 -0.19 16.26
CA THR A 24 10.18 -0.27 15.13
C THR A 24 10.10 1.03 14.34
N ALA A 25 9.47 0.98 13.16
CA ALA A 25 9.22 2.17 12.36
C ALA A 25 8.34 3.23 13.06
N TYR A 26 7.61 2.85 14.12
CA TYR A 26 6.74 3.77 14.88
C TYR A 26 7.52 4.78 15.73
N GLY A 27 8.81 4.57 15.99
CA GLY A 27 9.66 5.59 16.61
C GLY A 27 9.97 6.79 15.70
N PHE A 28 9.62 6.71 14.41
CA PHE A 28 9.88 7.76 13.43
C PHE A 28 8.62 8.52 13.06
N VAL A 29 8.76 9.84 12.88
CA VAL A 29 7.65 10.71 12.47
C VAL A 29 7.38 10.50 10.98
N SER A 30 6.32 9.75 10.67
CA SER A 30 5.98 9.31 9.30
C SER A 30 5.75 10.48 8.33
N GLY A 31 5.11 11.57 8.76
CA GLY A 31 4.92 12.74 7.90
C GLY A 31 6.11 13.70 7.85
N GLY A 32 7.24 13.33 8.48
CA GLY A 32 8.53 13.98 8.33
C GLY A 32 8.82 15.06 9.37
N ASP A 33 9.93 14.90 10.06
CA ASP A 33 10.50 15.95 10.91
C ASP A 33 10.98 17.13 10.03
N PRO A 34 10.56 18.38 10.29
CA PRO A 34 11.05 19.58 9.61
C PRO A 34 12.57 19.65 9.47
N ALA A 35 13.33 19.15 10.44
CA ALA A 35 14.79 19.12 10.37
C ALA A 35 15.33 18.06 9.39
N SER A 36 14.61 16.95 9.19
CA SER A 36 15.05 15.81 8.38
C SER A 36 14.51 15.83 6.94
N ILE A 37 13.40 16.53 6.68
CA ILE A 37 12.80 16.65 5.33
C ILE A 37 13.82 17.14 4.28
N PRO A 38 14.67 18.15 4.53
CA PRO A 38 15.63 18.63 3.53
C PRO A 38 16.69 17.59 3.11
N ALA A 39 16.92 16.56 3.93
CA ALA A 39 17.88 15.49 3.63
C ALA A 39 17.31 14.39 2.71
N LEU A 40 16.01 14.46 2.36
CA LEU A 40 15.36 13.50 1.47
C LEU A 40 15.76 13.77 0.01
N THR A 41 16.46 12.81 -0.60
CA THR A 41 16.82 12.88 -2.02
C THR A 41 15.76 12.24 -2.92
N TYR A 42 15.67 12.69 -4.16
CA TYR A 42 14.73 12.14 -5.15
C TYR A 42 14.92 10.63 -5.38
N GLU A 43 16.16 10.15 -5.38
CA GLU A 43 16.46 8.72 -5.53
C GLU A 43 15.96 7.89 -4.34
N LYS A 44 16.11 8.41 -3.11
CA LYS A 44 15.54 7.76 -1.91
C LYS A 44 14.02 7.70 -2.00
N TYR A 45 13.39 8.78 -2.47
CA TYR A 45 11.94 8.83 -2.67
C TYR A 45 11.47 7.77 -3.69
N LYS A 46 12.05 7.73 -4.89
CA LYS A 46 11.71 6.71 -5.92
C LYS A 46 11.87 5.29 -5.39
N ARG A 47 12.96 5.00 -4.67
CA ARG A 47 13.21 3.68 -4.10
C ARG A 47 12.12 3.25 -3.11
N VAL A 48 11.69 4.17 -2.24
CA VAL A 48 10.60 3.90 -1.28
C VAL A 48 9.28 3.68 -2.03
N TYR A 49 8.97 4.49 -3.04
CA TYR A 49 7.79 4.30 -3.87
C TYR A 49 7.75 2.91 -4.52
N HIS A 50 8.81 2.52 -5.23
CA HIS A 50 8.87 1.21 -5.88
C HIS A 50 8.80 0.03 -4.91
N ARG A 51 9.27 0.21 -3.67
CA ARG A 51 9.20 -0.84 -2.63
C ARG A 51 7.78 -1.01 -2.08
N HIS A 52 7.08 0.08 -1.78
CA HIS A 52 5.82 0.04 -1.03
C HIS A 52 4.57 0.11 -1.92
N TYR A 53 4.65 0.76 -3.09
CA TYR A 53 3.58 0.85 -4.08
C TYR A 53 3.70 -0.27 -5.11
N SER A 54 3.75 -1.51 -4.63
CA SER A 54 3.63 -2.70 -5.45
C SER A 54 2.20 -3.26 -5.38
N ALA A 55 1.74 -3.87 -6.48
CA ALA A 55 0.47 -4.57 -6.54
C ALA A 55 0.32 -5.61 -5.43
N ASP A 56 1.41 -6.32 -5.11
CA ASP A 56 1.45 -7.37 -4.09
C ASP A 56 1.24 -6.84 -2.65
N ASN A 57 1.54 -5.56 -2.41
CA ASN A 57 1.39 -4.91 -1.10
C ASN A 57 0.15 -3.99 -1.03
N CYS A 58 -0.71 -4.03 -2.05
CA CYS A 58 -1.89 -3.19 -2.14
C CYS A 58 -3.10 -3.86 -1.47
N CYS A 59 -3.88 -3.10 -0.71
CA CYS A 59 -5.18 -3.52 -0.21
C CYS A 59 -6.24 -2.55 -0.75
N ILE A 60 -7.15 -3.06 -1.58
CA ILE A 60 -8.22 -2.26 -2.19
C ILE A 60 -9.53 -2.59 -1.49
N THR A 61 -10.12 -1.57 -0.87
CA THR A 61 -11.43 -1.69 -0.21
C THR A 61 -12.48 -0.99 -1.06
N LEU A 62 -13.53 -1.71 -1.42
CA LEU A 62 -14.69 -1.19 -2.13
C LEU A 62 -15.91 -1.23 -1.20
N TYR A 63 -16.68 -0.15 -1.17
CA TYR A 63 -17.86 -0.03 -0.32
C TYR A 63 -18.99 0.71 -1.04
N GLY A 64 -20.21 0.20 -0.91
CA GLY A 64 -21.42 0.80 -1.48
C GLY A 64 -22.21 -0.15 -2.38
N LYS A 65 -23.32 0.36 -2.94
CA LYS A 65 -24.17 -0.39 -3.88
C LYS A 65 -23.59 -0.30 -5.28
N MET A 66 -22.88 -1.34 -5.71
CA MET A 66 -22.27 -1.45 -7.04
C MET A 66 -22.14 -2.92 -7.47
N ASP A 67 -21.96 -3.17 -8.77
CA ASP A 67 -21.57 -4.49 -9.24
C ASP A 67 -20.07 -4.72 -8.96
N MET A 68 -19.79 -5.60 -8.02
CA MET A 68 -18.43 -5.96 -7.63
C MET A 68 -17.66 -6.62 -8.78
N ALA A 69 -18.31 -7.43 -9.62
CA ALA A 69 -17.63 -8.16 -10.69
C ALA A 69 -17.10 -7.20 -11.77
N GLU A 70 -17.90 -6.22 -12.17
CA GLU A 70 -17.51 -5.18 -13.11
C GLU A 70 -16.35 -4.34 -12.56
N LYS A 71 -16.44 -3.92 -11.29
CA LYS A 71 -15.42 -3.09 -10.66
C LYS A 71 -14.10 -3.83 -10.44
N TRP A 72 -14.16 -5.10 -10.04
CA TRP A 72 -12.97 -5.94 -9.95
C TRP A 72 -12.29 -6.13 -11.30
N ALA A 73 -13.06 -6.36 -12.37
CA ALA A 73 -12.51 -6.48 -13.72
C ALA A 73 -11.83 -5.19 -14.19
N GLN A 74 -12.40 -4.02 -13.88
CA GLN A 74 -11.79 -2.71 -14.17
C GLN A 74 -10.46 -2.53 -13.43
N ILE A 75 -10.42 -2.84 -12.14
CA ILE A 75 -9.20 -2.73 -11.31
C ILE A 75 -8.10 -3.67 -11.81
N LEU A 76 -8.45 -4.92 -12.13
CA LEU A 76 -7.49 -5.90 -12.63
C LEU A 76 -6.89 -5.44 -13.96
N THR A 77 -7.74 -5.01 -14.90
CA THR A 77 -7.33 -4.57 -16.24
C THR A 77 -6.44 -3.32 -16.22
N LEU A 78 -6.75 -2.36 -15.36
CA LEU A 78 -6.03 -1.08 -15.31
C LEU A 78 -4.71 -1.15 -14.54
N ALA A 79 -4.68 -1.88 -13.42
CA ALA A 79 -3.60 -1.75 -12.43
C ALA A 79 -2.76 -3.02 -12.19
N LEU A 80 -3.33 -4.22 -12.38
CA LEU A 80 -2.70 -5.47 -11.92
C LEU A 80 -2.17 -6.34 -13.07
N THR A 81 -2.68 -6.18 -14.30
CA THR A 81 -2.21 -6.94 -15.48
C THR A 81 -1.12 -6.25 -16.29
N THR A 82 -0.93 -4.93 -16.13
CA THR A 82 0.11 -4.14 -16.82
C THR A 82 1.42 -4.08 -16.04
N ALA A 83 1.43 -4.46 -14.75
CA ALA A 83 2.63 -4.57 -13.95
C ALA A 83 3.36 -5.90 -14.23
N PRO A 84 4.69 -5.93 -14.40
CA PRO A 84 5.43 -7.16 -14.57
C PRO A 84 5.33 -8.02 -13.30
N CYS A 85 4.41 -8.99 -13.32
CA CYS A 85 4.13 -9.86 -12.20
C CYS A 85 5.28 -10.88 -12.03
N SER A 86 6.16 -10.67 -11.04
CA SER A 86 7.18 -11.66 -10.65
C SER A 86 6.68 -12.64 -9.59
N ARG A 87 5.47 -12.46 -9.04
CA ARG A 87 4.99 -13.22 -7.88
C ARG A 87 3.48 -13.55 -7.86
N CYS A 88 2.87 -13.73 -9.03
CA CYS A 88 1.42 -13.94 -9.23
C CYS A 88 0.78 -15.18 -8.56
N TRP A 89 1.50 -16.00 -7.79
CA TRP A 89 0.98 -17.32 -7.37
C TRP A 89 0.11 -17.32 -6.10
N ASN A 90 0.17 -16.33 -5.21
CA ASN A 90 -0.55 -16.45 -3.92
C ASN A 90 -1.88 -15.70 -3.80
N TRP A 91 -2.15 -14.68 -4.64
CA TRP A 91 -3.37 -13.88 -4.48
C TRP A 91 -4.58 -14.46 -5.23
N CYS A 92 -4.36 -15.22 -6.31
CA CYS A 92 -5.44 -15.90 -7.04
C CYS A 92 -6.13 -17.00 -6.20
N CYS A 93 -5.50 -17.50 -5.14
CA CYS A 93 -6.00 -18.60 -4.32
C CYS A 93 -6.84 -18.19 -3.10
N ALA A 94 -6.95 -16.89 -2.78
CA ALA A 94 -7.69 -16.43 -1.60
C ALA A 94 -9.21 -16.28 -1.83
N VAL A 95 -9.68 -16.38 -3.08
CA VAL A 95 -11.11 -16.49 -3.38
C VAL A 95 -11.46 -17.98 -3.44
N PRO A 96 -12.32 -18.51 -2.55
CA PRO A 96 -12.74 -19.90 -2.64
C PRO A 96 -13.35 -20.16 -4.04
N PRO A 97 -13.00 -21.26 -4.71
CA PRO A 97 -13.24 -21.48 -6.15
C PRO A 97 -14.72 -21.56 -6.54
N ARG A 98 -15.66 -21.41 -5.60
CA ARG A 98 -17.10 -21.49 -5.84
C ARG A 98 -17.76 -20.16 -6.25
N ARG A 99 -17.02 -19.04 -6.31
CA ARG A 99 -17.58 -17.72 -6.67
C ARG A 99 -16.76 -16.92 -7.69
N ALA A 100 -15.71 -17.49 -8.27
CA ALA A 100 -14.99 -16.84 -9.37
C ALA A 100 -15.74 -17.10 -10.70
N PRO A 101 -16.06 -16.07 -11.50
CA PRO A 101 -16.65 -16.28 -12.82
C PRO A 101 -15.65 -17.00 -13.72
N ALA A 102 -16.12 -18.02 -14.45
CA ALA A 102 -15.30 -18.90 -15.29
C ALA A 102 -14.47 -18.16 -16.37
N SER A 103 -14.83 -16.91 -16.69
CA SER A 103 -14.14 -16.05 -17.64
C SER A 103 -12.77 -15.52 -17.19
N LEU A 104 -12.42 -15.62 -15.90
CA LEU A 104 -11.14 -15.13 -15.35
C LEU A 104 -10.04 -16.22 -15.25
N LEU A 105 -10.40 -17.49 -15.42
CA LEU A 105 -9.45 -18.62 -15.41
C LEU A 105 -8.39 -18.59 -16.53
N PRO A 106 -8.66 -18.14 -17.78
CA PRO A 106 -7.69 -18.27 -18.87
C PRO A 106 -6.64 -17.16 -18.90
N LEU A 107 -6.79 -16.09 -18.10
CA LEU A 107 -5.80 -15.01 -18.01
C LEU A 107 -4.58 -15.39 -17.16
N CYS A 108 -4.72 -16.38 -16.28
CA CYS A 108 -3.63 -16.86 -15.43
C CYS A 108 -2.76 -17.96 -16.10
N ALA A 109 -3.19 -18.51 -17.25
CA ALA A 109 -2.56 -19.64 -17.92
C ALA A 109 -1.73 -19.26 -19.17
N ARG A 110 -1.58 -17.96 -19.49
CA ARG A 110 -0.68 -17.48 -20.55
C ARG A 110 0.55 -16.80 -19.95
N ARG A 111 1.42 -17.61 -19.34
CA ARG A 111 2.88 -17.44 -19.32
C ARG A 111 3.54 -18.73 -18.84
#